data_AF-A0A914DXA7-F1
#
_entry.id   AF-A0A914DXA7-F1
#
_cell.length_a   1.000
_cell.length_b   1.000
_cell.length_c   1.000
_cell.angle_alpha   90.00
_cell.angle_beta   90.00
_cell.angle_gamma   90.00
#
_symmetry.space_group_name_H-M   'P 1'
#
loop_
_entity.id
_entity.type
_entity.pdbx_description
1 polymer ?
#
loop_
_entity_poly.entity_id
_entity_poly.type
_entity_poly.pdbx_seq_one_letter_code
_entity_poly.pdbx_strand_id
1 'polypeptide(L)'
;MISADMKKQEGTKTDTEEAKRRQQDEYLARQKNDSSKHTTKANSSRRLSKKFGINHVSAWQILREDLGLKPYKFQKRQKLTANVKMKRKERAGELLKRLSRG
;
A
#
# COMPACT_ATOMS: atom_id res chain seq x y z
N MET A 1 6.96 -56.99 -35.66
CA MET A 1 6.21 -56.02 -36.49
C MET A 1 5.39 -55.14 -35.57
N ILE A 2 5.66 -53.83 -35.62
CA ILE A 2 4.82 -52.67 -35.23
C ILE A 2 4.33 -52.59 -33.77
N SER A 3 5.17 -52.18 -32.81
CA SER A 3 4.70 -51.69 -31.49
C SER A 3 5.70 -50.73 -30.80
N ALA A 4 6.34 -49.81 -31.53
CA ALA A 4 7.27 -48.83 -30.92
C ALA A 4 6.79 -47.37 -31.02
N ASP A 5 5.85 -47.04 -31.91
CA ASP A 5 5.52 -45.65 -32.24
C ASP A 5 4.37 -45.03 -31.44
N MET A 6 3.67 -45.81 -30.60
CA MET A 6 2.51 -45.28 -29.85
C MET A 6 2.84 -44.66 -28.50
N LYS A 7 4.08 -44.79 -27.97
CA LYS A 7 4.45 -44.25 -26.64
C LYS A 7 5.05 -42.84 -26.65
N LYS A 8 5.17 -42.19 -27.81
CA LYS A 8 5.73 -40.81 -27.93
C LYS A 8 4.67 -39.69 -27.97
N GLN A 9 3.39 -40.00 -27.85
CA GLN A 9 2.32 -38.98 -27.97
C GLN A 9 1.72 -38.50 -26.64
N GLU A 10 2.02 -39.13 -25.50
CA GLU A 10 1.40 -38.75 -24.22
C GLU A 10 2.20 -37.72 -23.42
N GLY A 11 3.55 -37.72 -23.52
CA GLY A 11 4.39 -36.76 -22.80
C GLY A 11 4.39 -35.34 -23.39
N THR A 12 4.07 -35.16 -24.67
CA THR A 12 4.17 -33.85 -25.32
C THR A 12 2.96 -32.96 -25.11
N LYS A 13 1.78 -33.53 -24.85
CA LYS A 13 0.53 -32.78 -24.62
C LYS A 13 0.51 -32.13 -23.25
N THR A 14 0.95 -32.86 -22.22
CA THR A 14 1.01 -32.37 -20.83
C THR A 14 1.99 -31.21 -20.68
N ASP A 15 3.15 -31.30 -21.32
CA ASP A 15 4.20 -30.29 -21.24
C ASP A 15 3.76 -28.97 -21.90
N THR A 16 2.97 -29.05 -22.99
CA THR A 16 2.43 -27.86 -23.66
C THR A 16 1.28 -27.20 -22.91
N GLU A 17 0.44 -27.95 -22.19
CA GLU A 17 -0.61 -27.37 -21.34
C GLU A 17 -0.02 -26.73 -20.09
N GLU A 18 1.00 -27.34 -19.49
CA GLU A 18 1.67 -26.80 -18.32
C GLU A 18 2.41 -25.49 -18.66
N ALA A 19 3.04 -25.42 -19.84
CA ALA A 19 3.65 -24.19 -20.35
C ALA A 19 2.63 -23.06 -20.54
N LYS A 20 1.44 -23.37 -21.07
CA LYS A 20 0.36 -22.38 -21.23
C LYS A 20 -0.17 -21.86 -19.90
N ARG A 21 -0.36 -22.74 -18.91
CA ARG A 21 -0.76 -22.35 -17.55
C ARG A 21 0.28 -21.44 -16.90
N ARG A 22 1.56 -21.79 -16.99
CA ARG A 22 2.66 -20.96 -16.47
C ARG A 22 2.68 -19.58 -17.13
N GLN A 23 2.51 -19.49 -18.45
CA GLN A 23 2.42 -18.20 -19.15
C GLN A 23 1.21 -17.36 -18.72
N GLN A 24 0.07 -18.01 -18.46
CA GLN A 24 -1.16 -17.34 -18.03
C GLN A 24 -1.04 -16.81 -16.60
N ASP A 25 -0.44 -17.59 -15.70
CA ASP A 25 -0.13 -17.18 -14.33
C ASP A 25 0.89 -16.04 -14.30
N GLU A 26 1.90 -16.08 -15.17
CA GLU A 26 2.90 -15.02 -15.28
C GLU A 26 2.29 -13.72 -15.84
N TYR A 27 1.36 -13.82 -16.79
CA TYR A 27 0.61 -12.68 -17.32
C TYR A 27 -0.29 -12.04 -16.24
N LEU A 28 -1.00 -12.84 -15.47
CA LEU A 28 -1.82 -12.38 -14.34
C LEU A 28 -0.97 -11.76 -13.22
N ALA A 29 0.22 -12.30 -12.96
CA ALA A 29 1.18 -11.73 -12.01
C ALA A 29 1.73 -10.37 -12.47
N ARG A 30 2.00 -10.20 -13.77
CA ARG A 30 2.42 -8.92 -14.35
C ARG A 30 1.32 -7.85 -14.26
N GLN A 31 0.08 -8.20 -14.61
CA GLN A 31 -1.10 -7.32 -14.47
C GLN A 31 -1.33 -6.84 -13.02
N LYS A 32 -1.17 -7.74 -12.03
CA LYS A 32 -1.28 -7.37 -10.60
C LYS A 32 -0.20 -6.39 -10.15
N ASN A 33 1.00 -6.49 -10.68
CA ASN A 33 2.11 -5.60 -10.30
C ASN A 33 1.99 -4.20 -10.91
N ASP A 34 1.47 -4.07 -12.13
CA ASP A 34 1.30 -2.77 -12.79
C ASP A 34 0.13 -1.94 -12.23
N SER A 35 -0.95 -2.58 -11.77
CA SER A 35 -2.05 -1.86 -11.09
C SER A 35 -1.65 -1.32 -9.70
N SER A 36 -0.60 -1.87 -9.08
CA SER A 36 -0.08 -1.41 -7.77
C SER A 36 0.85 -0.20 -7.88
N LYS A 37 1.36 0.13 -9.07
CA LYS A 37 2.33 1.22 -9.33
C LYS A 37 1.69 2.60 -9.52
N HIS A 38 0.41 2.76 -9.19
CA HIS A 38 -0.14 4.08 -8.96
C HIS A 38 0.38 4.61 -7.62
N THR A 39 1.58 5.20 -7.66
CA THR A 39 2.02 6.19 -6.67
C THR A 39 1.16 7.45 -6.85
N THR A 40 -0.15 7.35 -6.65
CA THR A 40 -0.98 8.53 -6.51
C THR A 40 -0.43 9.24 -5.28
N LYS A 41 0.26 10.36 -5.48
CA LYS A 41 0.45 11.36 -4.41
C LYS A 41 -0.96 11.62 -3.89
N ALA A 42 -1.36 10.91 -2.82
CA ALA A 42 -2.69 11.03 -2.26
C ALA A 42 -2.91 12.52 -2.00
N ASN A 43 -3.82 13.11 -2.78
CA ASN A 43 -4.17 14.50 -2.63
C ASN A 43 -4.87 14.60 -1.28
N SER A 44 -4.44 15.54 -0.44
CA SER A 44 -5.10 15.72 0.85
C SER A 44 -6.58 16.06 0.64
N SER A 45 -7.44 15.67 1.59
CA SER A 45 -8.85 16.06 1.62
C SER A 45 -9.05 17.57 1.37
N ARG A 46 -8.15 18.40 1.90
CA ARG A 46 -8.13 19.87 1.68
C ARG A 46 -7.87 20.28 0.23
N ARG A 47 -7.03 19.57 -0.53
CA ARG A 47 -6.85 19.86 -1.96
C ARG A 47 -8.05 19.42 -2.77
N LEU A 48 -8.65 18.29 -2.41
CA LEU A 48 -9.82 17.74 -3.09
C LEU A 48 -11.06 18.60 -2.84
N SER A 49 -11.24 19.09 -1.61
CA SER A 49 -12.34 20.00 -1.26
C SER A 49 -12.29 21.27 -2.12
N LYS A 50 -11.12 21.90 -2.26
CA LYS A 50 -10.93 23.07 -3.13
C LYS A 50 -11.15 22.73 -4.61
N LYS A 51 -10.67 21.57 -5.07
CA LYS A 51 -10.77 21.16 -6.47
C LYS A 51 -12.22 20.92 -6.90
N PHE A 52 -13.02 20.33 -6.03
CA PHE A 52 -14.40 19.94 -6.32
C PHE A 52 -15.43 20.94 -5.77
N GLY A 53 -15.01 22.00 -5.08
CA GLY A 53 -15.92 23.00 -4.50
C GLY A 53 -16.78 22.45 -3.36
N ILE A 54 -16.41 21.31 -2.77
CA ILE A 54 -17.15 20.67 -1.69
C ILE A 54 -16.56 21.02 -0.33
N ASN A 55 -17.36 20.86 0.72
CA ASN A 55 -16.87 20.99 2.09
C ASN A 55 -15.73 19.98 2.35
N HIS A 56 -14.73 20.41 3.11
CA HIS A 56 -13.62 19.57 3.57
C HIS A 56 -14.10 18.32 4.31
N VAL A 57 -15.16 18.43 5.12
CA VAL A 57 -15.74 17.30 5.86
C VAL A 57 -16.32 16.26 4.90
N SER A 58 -17.11 16.71 3.92
CA SER A 58 -17.68 15.84 2.89
C SER A 58 -16.60 15.16 2.05
N ALA A 59 -15.57 15.92 1.64
CA ALA A 59 -14.42 15.34 0.94
C ALA A 59 -13.72 14.26 1.76
N TRP A 60 -13.64 14.42 3.08
CA TRP A 60 -13.04 13.44 3.98
C TRP A 60 -13.92 12.20 4.16
N GLN A 61 -15.23 12.36 4.30
CA GLN A 61 -16.19 11.25 4.38
C GLN A 61 -16.13 10.41 3.11
N ILE A 62 -16.25 11.03 1.94
CA ILE A 62 -16.18 10.33 0.64
C ILE A 62 -14.87 9.55 0.51
N LEU A 63 -13.74 10.16 0.87
CA LEU A 63 -12.45 9.47 0.81
C LEU A 63 -12.38 8.26 1.75
N ARG A 64 -12.92 8.38 2.97
CA ARG A 64 -12.77 7.36 4.01
C ARG A 64 -13.82 6.25 3.94
N GLU A 65 -15.07 6.62 3.72
CA GLU A 65 -16.25 5.75 3.77
C GLU A 65 -16.51 5.17 2.38
N ASP A 66 -16.67 6.00 1.35
CA ASP A 66 -17.04 5.50 0.00
C ASP A 66 -15.86 4.86 -0.73
N LEU A 67 -14.66 5.45 -0.59
CA LEU A 67 -13.47 5.04 -1.34
C LEU A 67 -12.50 4.19 -0.52
N GLY A 68 -12.72 4.04 0.80
CA GLY A 68 -11.83 3.28 1.69
C GLY A 68 -10.38 3.81 1.77
N LEU A 69 -10.14 5.03 1.30
CA LEU A 69 -8.82 5.66 1.27
C LEU A 69 -8.52 6.31 2.62
N LYS A 70 -7.25 6.36 2.99
CA LYS A 70 -6.79 7.12 4.16
C LYS A 70 -6.48 8.56 3.72
N PRO A 71 -7.33 9.55 4.04
CA PRO A 71 -7.20 10.92 3.53
C PRO A 71 -6.01 11.69 4.14
N TYR A 72 -5.35 11.10 5.15
CA TYR A 72 -4.15 11.62 5.79
C TYR A 72 -2.93 10.81 5.37
N LYS A 73 -1.89 11.52 4.93
CA LYS A 73 -0.56 10.92 4.90
C LYS A 73 -0.16 10.67 6.35
N PHE A 74 0.19 9.43 6.68
CA PHE A 74 0.92 9.14 7.91
C PHE A 74 2.14 10.07 7.92
N GLN A 75 2.17 11.02 8.84
CA GLN A 75 3.38 11.80 9.09
C GLN A 75 4.41 10.79 9.58
N LYS A 76 5.44 10.52 8.75
CA LYS A 76 6.57 9.71 9.17
C LYS A 76 7.09 10.34 10.46
N ARG A 77 7.04 9.58 11.55
CA ARG A 77 7.59 10.03 12.84
C ARG A 77 9.01 10.50 12.58
N GLN A 78 9.31 11.74 12.96
CA GLN A 78 10.67 12.24 12.89
C GLN A 78 11.54 11.31 13.75
N LYS A 79 12.58 10.72 13.15
CA LYS A 79 13.54 9.91 13.91
C LYS A 79 14.31 10.85 14.83
N LEU A 80 13.99 10.79 16.12
CA LEU A 80 14.70 11.54 17.15
C LEU A 80 15.94 10.76 17.57
N THR A 81 17.07 11.44 17.65
CA THR A 81 18.29 10.90 18.27
C THR A 81 18.08 10.71 19.78
N ALA A 82 18.89 9.85 20.41
CA ALA A 82 18.77 9.56 21.84
C ALA A 82 18.85 10.84 22.70
N ASN A 83 19.78 11.75 22.39
CA ASN A 83 19.94 13.02 23.09
C ASN A 83 18.69 13.90 23.00
N VAL A 84 18.02 13.94 21.83
CA VAL A 84 16.79 14.72 21.65
C VAL A 84 15.63 14.11 22.46
N LYS A 85 15.57 12.78 22.57
CA LYS A 85 14.57 12.12 23.43
C LYS A 85 14.78 12.47 24.91
N MET A 86 16.02 12.46 25.39
CA MET A 86 16.35 12.83 26.77
C MET A 86 15.96 14.27 27.09
N LYS A 87 16.36 15.23 26.25
CA LYS A 87 15.99 16.64 26.43
C LYS A 87 14.47 16.86 26.45
N ARG A 88 13.73 16.13 25.61
CA ARG A 88 12.26 16.19 25.61
C ARG A 88 11.67 15.62 26.91
N LYS A 89 12.23 14.53 27.43
CA LYS A 89 11.80 13.90 28.68
C LYS A 89 12.03 14.83 29.88
N GLU A 90 13.21 15.44 29.97
CA GLU A 90 13.54 16.41 31.02
C GLU A 90 12.59 17.61 31.01
N ARG A 91 12.42 18.24 29.83
CA ARG A 91 11.50 19.36 29.67
C ARG A 91 10.06 19.02 30.04
N ALA A 92 9.59 17.83 29.66
CA ALA A 92 8.25 17.37 30.03
C ALA A 92 8.12 17.20 31.56
N GLY A 93 9.15 16.66 32.21
CA GLY A 93 9.19 16.54 33.67
C GLY A 93 9.19 17.90 34.39
N GLU A 94 9.93 18.88 33.88
CA GLU A 94 9.92 20.24 34.41
C GLU A 94 8.56 20.92 34.27
N LEU A 95 7.92 20.78 33.11
CA LEU A 95 6.57 21.31 32.87
C LEU A 95 5.56 20.69 33.82
N LEU A 96 5.62 19.37 34.02
CA LEU A 96 4.74 18.68 34.96
C LEU A 96 4.91 19.19 36.39
N LYS A 97 6.17 19.36 36.84
CA LYS A 97 6.48 19.91 38.17
C LYS A 97 5.98 21.34 38.36
N ARG A 98 5.98 22.15 37.30
CA ARG A 98 5.44 23.52 37.35
C ARG A 98 3.92 23.50 37.46
N LEU A 99 3.26 22.66 36.67
CA LEU A 99 1.80 22.50 36.70
C LEU A 99 1.31 21.91 38.03
N SER A 100 2.08 21.04 38.68
CA SER A 100 1.71 20.44 39.97
C SER A 100 2.01 21.34 41.18
N ARG A 101 2.64 22.51 40.97
CA ARG A 101 3.02 23.46 42.03
C ARG A 101 2.18 24.74 42.03
N GLY A 102 1.31 24.91 41.04
CA GLY A 102 0.25 25.93 41.04
C GLY A 102 -1.07 25.29 41.43
#